data_AF-A0A369XIW7-F1
#
_entry.id   AF-A0A369XIW7-F1
#
_cell.length_a   1.000
_cell.length_b   1.000
_cell.length_c   1.000
_cell.angle_alpha   90.00
_cell.angle_beta   90.00
_cell.angle_gamma   90.00
#
_symmetry.space_group_name_H-M   'P 1'
#
loop_
_entity.id
_entity.type
_entity.pdbx_description
1 polymer ?
#
loop_
_entity_poly.entity_id
_entity_poly.type
_entity_poly.pdbx_seq_one_letter_code
_entity_poly.pdbx_strand_id
1 'polypeptide(L)'
;NADKLTGNSGANRLEGYAGNDTLDGGSGNDTMIGGDGNDYYYVRDSGDSVTETNATASTGGTDTVLSYLSSYTLGANVENGRIVASTAANLCGNSLNNYLYAGAGDNVIDGGAGSDTVTYYYGVSGTTGVIVSLATTAAQATGGSGTDTLTSIEHLRGSNNADQLTGNSAANRLEGYAGNDTLNGGLGNDTLIGGAGSDTIRFDTLLNALSNRDTISDFDVAADSIELENAIFSSLSSTGTLAAGSFRSAAGVSAVDANDFILYDNVSGALHYDADGNGAGLAVQFASLSSGLALTSADFLVT
;
A
#
# COMPACT_ATOMS: atom_id res chain seq x y z
N ASN A 1 -18.44 20.39 16.91
CA ASN A 1 -18.78 21.52 16.02
C ASN A 1 -18.04 21.29 14.72
N ALA A 2 -18.62 21.69 13.60
CA ALA A 2 -18.05 21.46 12.28
C ALA A 2 -18.51 22.64 11.43
N ASP A 3 -17.57 23.50 11.07
CA ASP A 3 -17.80 24.72 10.34
C ASP A 3 -17.44 24.53 8.86
N LYS A 4 -18.21 25.19 8.00
CA LYS A 4 -17.93 25.26 6.57
C LYS A 4 -17.67 26.70 6.20
N LEU A 5 -16.40 27.02 5.96
CA LEU A 5 -15.93 28.36 5.68
C LEU A 5 -15.58 28.46 4.19
N THR A 6 -16.13 29.47 3.53
CA THR A 6 -15.86 29.71 2.12
C THR A 6 -15.52 31.17 1.90
N GLY A 7 -14.35 31.43 1.32
CA GLY A 7 -13.90 32.75 0.91
C GLY A 7 -14.53 33.20 -0.42
N ASN A 8 -14.06 34.34 -0.91
CA ASN A 8 -14.48 34.96 -2.16
C ASN A 8 -13.29 35.03 -3.13
N SER A 9 -13.18 36.09 -3.92
CA SER A 9 -12.07 36.26 -4.87
C SER A 9 -10.93 37.13 -4.34
N GLY A 10 -11.03 37.58 -3.08
CA GLY A 10 -10.02 38.40 -2.41
C GLY A 10 -9.15 37.55 -1.50
N ALA A 11 -8.15 38.16 -0.86
CA ALA A 11 -7.38 37.48 0.17
C ALA A 11 -8.21 37.36 1.46
N ASN A 12 -8.61 36.13 1.80
CA ASN A 12 -9.39 35.81 2.97
C ASN A 12 -8.55 35.16 4.07
N ARG A 13 -9.04 35.29 5.29
CA ARG A 13 -8.54 34.57 6.46
C ARG A 13 -9.70 33.76 7.03
N LEU A 14 -9.56 32.44 7.00
CA LEU A 14 -10.56 31.48 7.47
C LEU A 14 -9.99 30.79 8.72
N GLU A 15 -10.76 30.76 9.81
CA GLU A 15 -10.38 30.14 11.09
C GLU A 15 -11.49 29.17 11.53
N GLY A 16 -11.20 27.87 11.55
CA GLY A 16 -12.12 26.81 11.97
C GLY A 16 -12.22 26.64 13.50
N TYR A 17 -11.09 26.85 14.19
CA TYR A 17 -10.93 26.67 15.63
C TYR A 17 -10.96 25.21 16.07
N ALA A 18 -12.08 24.73 16.60
CA ALA A 18 -12.17 23.37 17.15
C ALA A 18 -13.38 22.69 16.54
N GLY A 19 -13.16 21.53 15.95
CA GLY A 19 -14.15 20.88 15.12
C GLY A 19 -13.53 20.15 13.95
N ASN A 20 -14.37 19.49 13.18
CA ASN A 20 -13.95 18.95 11.89
C ASN A 20 -14.47 19.91 10.82
N ASP A 21 -13.63 20.83 10.40
CA ASP A 21 -14.00 21.98 9.62
C ASP A 21 -13.64 21.78 8.14
N THR A 22 -14.30 22.54 7.28
CA THR A 22 -14.01 22.60 5.85
C THR A 22 -13.72 24.03 5.46
N LEU A 23 -12.49 24.29 5.04
CA LEU A 23 -11.98 25.60 4.68
C LEU A 23 -11.72 25.64 3.17
N ASP A 24 -12.44 26.53 2.50
CA ASP A 24 -12.35 26.75 1.06
C ASP A 24 -12.05 28.24 0.82
N GLY A 25 -10.81 28.59 0.47
CA GLY A 25 -10.41 29.98 0.22
C GLY A 25 -11.17 30.64 -0.93
N GLY A 26 -11.63 29.85 -1.90
CA GLY A 26 -12.17 30.37 -3.15
C GLY A 26 -11.04 30.70 -4.13
N SER A 27 -10.95 31.95 -4.55
CA SER A 27 -9.86 32.46 -5.37
C SER A 27 -9.13 33.59 -4.66
N GLY A 28 -7.86 33.80 -4.95
CA GLY A 28 -7.05 34.79 -4.26
C GLY A 28 -5.99 34.11 -3.41
N ASN A 29 -5.27 34.87 -2.59
CA ASN A 29 -4.24 34.29 -1.71
C ASN A 29 -4.82 34.20 -0.31
N ASP A 30 -5.29 33.02 0.05
CA ASP A 30 -6.04 32.82 1.30
C ASP A 30 -5.16 32.28 2.42
N THR A 31 -5.55 32.56 3.66
CA THR A 31 -4.98 31.92 4.86
C THR A 31 -6.06 31.06 5.50
N MET A 32 -5.84 29.76 5.54
CA MET A 32 -6.78 28.78 6.09
C MET A 32 -6.15 28.14 7.34
N ILE A 33 -6.80 28.31 8.49
CA ILE A 33 -6.37 27.78 9.79
C ILE A 33 -7.48 26.88 10.33
N GLY A 34 -7.23 25.58 10.37
CA GLY A 34 -8.16 24.55 10.84
C GLY A 34 -8.26 24.57 12.36
N GLY A 35 -7.25 24.04 13.04
CA GLY A 35 -7.11 24.16 14.49
C GLY A 35 -7.06 22.79 15.17
N ASP A 36 -8.09 22.44 15.93
CA ASP A 36 -8.25 21.14 16.60
C ASP A 36 -9.35 20.33 15.92
N GLY A 37 -9.04 19.15 15.41
CA GLY A 37 -10.01 18.20 14.84
C GLY A 37 -9.69 17.92 13.38
N ASN A 38 -10.48 17.08 12.70
CA ASN A 38 -10.11 16.63 11.36
C ASN A 38 -10.59 17.63 10.30
N ASP A 39 -9.66 18.41 9.76
CA ASP A 39 -9.96 19.52 8.87
C ASP A 39 -9.71 19.20 7.38
N TYR A 40 -10.46 19.88 6.53
CA TYR A 40 -10.36 19.78 5.07
C TYR A 40 -10.06 21.13 4.44
N TYR A 41 -9.01 21.18 3.63
CA TYR A 41 -8.57 22.40 2.94
C TYR A 41 -8.71 22.26 1.43
N TYR A 42 -9.27 23.27 0.79
CA TYR A 42 -9.30 23.36 -0.67
C TYR A 42 -8.32 24.44 -1.13
N VAL A 43 -7.17 23.99 -1.63
CA VAL A 43 -6.09 24.85 -2.14
C VAL A 43 -6.24 25.02 -3.64
N ARG A 44 -6.56 26.23 -4.10
CA ARG A 44 -6.83 26.52 -5.52
C ARG A 44 -5.89 27.53 -6.12
N ASP A 45 -5.26 28.34 -5.30
CA ASP A 45 -4.29 29.33 -5.73
C ASP A 45 -2.93 29.08 -5.06
N SER A 46 -1.85 29.31 -5.81
CA SER A 46 -0.48 29.06 -5.29
C SER A 46 -0.10 29.98 -4.14
N GLY A 47 -0.88 31.02 -3.88
CA GLY A 47 -0.72 31.91 -2.73
C GLY A 47 -1.50 31.49 -1.49
N ASP A 48 -2.29 30.42 -1.56
CA ASP A 48 -3.00 29.87 -0.41
C ASP A 48 -2.04 29.29 0.62
N SER A 49 -2.28 29.58 1.89
CA SER A 49 -1.52 29.09 3.03
C SER A 49 -2.42 28.28 3.95
N VAL A 50 -2.08 27.00 4.13
CA VAL A 50 -2.70 26.12 5.12
C VAL A 50 -1.87 26.16 6.40
N THR A 51 -2.52 26.20 7.55
CA THR A 51 -1.85 26.24 8.85
C THR A 51 -2.59 25.38 9.85
N GLU A 52 -1.94 24.30 10.26
CA GLU A 52 -2.38 23.48 11.38
C GLU A 52 -1.58 23.79 12.64
N THR A 53 -2.31 24.01 13.74
CA THR A 53 -1.72 24.55 14.98
C THR A 53 -1.46 23.50 16.04
N ASN A 54 -2.01 22.29 15.90
CA ASN A 54 -1.90 21.22 16.89
C ASN A 54 -1.38 19.90 16.30
N ALA A 55 -0.13 19.58 16.56
CA ALA A 55 0.50 18.32 16.12
C ALA A 55 -0.02 17.06 16.86
N THR A 56 -0.85 17.21 17.89
CA THR A 56 -1.26 16.08 18.73
C THR A 56 -2.46 15.39 18.09
N ALA A 57 -2.25 14.29 17.35
CA ALA A 57 -3.31 13.61 16.58
C ALA A 57 -4.63 13.34 17.35
N SER A 58 -4.59 13.08 18.66
CA SER A 58 -5.82 12.83 19.45
C SER A 58 -6.72 14.06 19.66
N THR A 59 -6.17 15.26 19.48
CA THR A 59 -6.88 16.54 19.68
C THR A 59 -6.80 17.43 18.45
N GLY A 60 -5.63 17.49 17.82
CA GLY A 60 -5.36 18.17 16.57
C GLY A 60 -6.03 17.49 15.38
N GLY A 61 -6.25 16.17 15.43
CA GLY A 61 -6.99 15.47 14.39
C GLY A 61 -6.10 14.86 13.31
N THR A 62 -6.66 14.75 12.11
CA THR A 62 -6.02 14.22 10.90
C THR A 62 -6.50 15.05 9.72
N ASP A 63 -5.61 15.86 9.21
CA ASP A 63 -5.97 16.97 8.34
C ASP A 63 -5.64 16.66 6.88
N THR A 64 -6.51 17.14 5.98
CA THR A 64 -6.44 16.77 4.57
C THR A 64 -6.45 17.99 3.67
N VAL A 65 -5.39 18.14 2.88
CA VAL A 65 -5.31 19.15 1.81
C VAL A 65 -5.72 18.55 0.48
N LEU A 66 -6.72 19.15 -0.17
CA LEU A 66 -7.10 18.91 -1.55
C LEU A 66 -6.45 19.98 -2.43
N SER A 67 -5.40 19.62 -3.16
CA SER A 67 -4.67 20.54 -4.03
C SER A 67 -5.16 20.46 -5.47
N TYR A 68 -5.58 21.60 -6.00
CA TYR A 68 -5.91 21.78 -7.42
C TYR A 68 -4.74 22.36 -8.22
N LEU A 69 -3.57 22.51 -7.58
CA LEU A 69 -2.37 23.11 -8.15
C LEU A 69 -1.54 22.07 -8.91
N SER A 70 -0.68 22.55 -9.81
CA SER A 70 0.34 21.72 -10.46
C SER A 70 1.48 21.33 -9.51
N SER A 71 1.58 21.94 -8.32
CA SER A 71 2.57 21.60 -7.30
C SER A 71 2.10 22.06 -5.93
N TYR A 72 2.21 21.19 -4.93
CA TYR A 72 1.95 21.54 -3.54
C TYR A 72 2.83 20.76 -2.57
N THR A 73 3.17 21.38 -1.44
CA THR A 73 3.92 20.75 -0.35
C THR A 73 3.10 20.90 0.92
N LEU A 74 2.87 19.80 1.63
CA LEU A 74 2.11 19.82 2.88
C LEU A 74 2.85 20.67 3.92
N GLY A 75 2.10 21.55 4.59
CA GLY A 75 2.59 22.28 5.75
C GLY A 75 2.83 21.34 6.94
N ALA A 76 3.52 21.80 7.98
CA ALA A 76 3.65 21.04 9.22
C ALA A 76 2.27 20.69 9.81
N ASN A 77 2.19 19.55 10.51
CA ASN A 77 0.97 19.07 11.17
C ASN A 77 -0.18 18.71 10.21
N VAL A 78 0.09 18.56 8.92
CA VAL A 78 -0.90 18.05 7.95
C VAL A 78 -0.55 16.61 7.60
N GLU A 79 -1.47 15.67 7.82
CA GLU A 79 -1.22 14.25 7.62
C GLU A 79 -1.50 13.81 6.17
N ASN A 80 -2.50 14.41 5.51
CA ASN A 80 -2.97 13.91 4.23
C ASN A 80 -2.90 14.98 3.12
N GLY A 81 -2.48 14.55 1.93
CA GLY A 81 -2.50 15.35 0.72
C GLY A 81 -3.20 14.62 -0.41
N ARG A 82 -4.06 15.31 -1.16
CA ARG A 82 -4.74 14.75 -2.33
C ARG A 82 -4.55 15.64 -3.55
N ILE A 83 -4.05 15.04 -4.62
CA ILE A 83 -4.04 15.67 -5.94
C ILE A 83 -5.47 15.62 -6.50
N VAL A 84 -6.04 16.79 -6.75
CA VAL A 84 -7.33 16.98 -7.43
C VAL A 84 -7.15 17.67 -8.79
N ALA A 85 -5.94 18.16 -9.08
CA ALA A 85 -5.57 18.65 -10.40
C ALA A 85 -5.92 17.59 -11.49
N SER A 86 -6.40 18.06 -12.64
CA SER A 86 -6.78 17.20 -13.77
C SER A 86 -5.64 16.95 -14.75
N THR A 87 -4.46 17.50 -14.46
CA THR A 87 -3.23 17.40 -15.23
C THR A 87 -2.10 16.99 -14.29
N ALA A 88 -0.94 16.68 -14.86
CA ALA A 88 0.31 16.46 -14.13
C ALA A 88 0.47 17.44 -12.95
N ALA A 89 0.73 16.88 -11.76
CA ALA A 89 0.90 17.64 -10.54
C ALA A 89 1.97 17.03 -9.63
N ASN A 90 2.58 17.88 -8.81
CA ASN A 90 3.51 17.45 -7.79
C ASN A 90 2.87 17.54 -6.40
N LEU A 91 3.08 16.53 -5.58
CA LEU A 91 2.67 16.53 -4.17
C LEU A 91 3.84 16.08 -3.31
N CYS A 92 4.31 16.95 -2.43
CA CYS A 92 5.31 16.63 -1.43
C CYS A 92 4.66 16.56 -0.05
N GLY A 93 4.97 15.51 0.72
CA GLY A 93 4.66 15.42 2.14
C GLY A 93 5.54 16.33 3.01
N ASN A 94 5.62 16.02 4.29
CA ASN A 94 6.35 16.76 5.31
C ASN A 94 7.21 15.80 6.16
N SER A 95 7.29 16.01 7.47
CA SER A 95 8.08 15.16 8.39
C SER A 95 7.25 14.12 9.15
N LEU A 96 5.94 14.06 8.88
CA LEU A 96 5.00 13.11 9.46
C LEU A 96 4.88 11.88 8.56
N ASN A 97 4.17 10.87 9.04
CA ASN A 97 3.75 9.76 8.21
C ASN A 97 2.54 10.21 7.37
N ASN A 98 2.77 10.56 6.11
CA ASN A 98 1.74 11.12 5.26
C ASN A 98 0.94 10.07 4.47
N TYR A 99 -0.34 10.38 4.25
CA TYR A 99 -1.16 9.73 3.22
C TYR A 99 -1.29 10.63 2.00
N LEU A 100 -0.65 10.21 0.91
CA LEU A 100 -0.59 10.96 -0.34
C LEU A 100 -1.46 10.27 -1.39
N TYR A 101 -2.62 10.88 -1.68
CA TYR A 101 -3.55 10.40 -2.68
C TYR A 101 -3.12 10.90 -4.06
N ALA A 102 -2.69 9.96 -4.90
CA ALA A 102 -2.40 10.20 -6.30
C ALA A 102 -3.65 10.68 -7.04
N GLY A 103 -3.43 11.43 -8.12
CA GLY A 103 -4.47 11.97 -8.98
C GLY A 103 -4.29 11.51 -10.43
N ALA A 104 -5.16 11.97 -11.31
CA ALA A 104 -5.00 11.73 -12.74
C ALA A 104 -3.81 12.54 -13.32
N GLY A 105 -3.20 12.02 -14.38
CA GLY A 105 -2.07 12.67 -15.06
C GLY A 105 -0.72 12.17 -14.56
N ASP A 106 0.37 12.73 -15.08
CA ASP A 106 1.72 12.30 -14.77
C ASP A 106 2.24 13.03 -13.52
N ASN A 107 2.26 12.37 -12.36
CA ASN A 107 2.52 13.04 -11.09
C ASN A 107 3.94 12.82 -10.58
N VAL A 108 4.43 13.75 -9.75
CA VAL A 108 5.62 13.54 -8.91
C VAL A 108 5.17 13.56 -7.45
N ILE A 109 5.28 12.43 -6.77
CA ILE A 109 4.87 12.30 -5.37
C ILE A 109 6.09 11.98 -4.52
N ASP A 110 6.38 12.85 -3.57
CA ASP A 110 7.50 12.71 -2.64
C ASP A 110 6.96 12.64 -1.21
N GLY A 111 7.23 11.57 -0.48
CA GLY A 111 6.80 11.41 0.91
C GLY A 111 7.43 12.43 1.85
N GLY A 112 8.68 12.82 1.56
CA GLY A 112 9.48 13.61 2.47
C GLY A 112 10.16 12.74 3.51
N ALA A 113 9.95 13.03 4.78
CA ALA A 113 10.48 12.24 5.88
C ALA A 113 9.33 11.64 6.68
N GLY A 114 9.51 10.42 7.15
CA GLY A 114 8.43 9.69 7.82
C GLY A 114 8.32 8.30 7.24
N SER A 115 7.18 7.67 7.49
CA SER A 115 6.76 6.42 6.88
C SER A 115 5.51 6.70 6.07
N ASP A 116 5.70 7.00 4.80
CA ASP A 116 4.71 7.59 3.92
C ASP A 116 3.99 6.53 3.10
N THR A 117 2.69 6.76 2.87
CA THR A 117 1.85 5.91 2.02
C THR A 117 1.37 6.67 0.82
N VAL A 118 1.63 6.14 -0.37
CA VAL A 118 0.91 6.56 -1.59
C VAL A 118 -0.31 5.67 -1.77
N THR A 119 -1.44 6.29 -2.09
CA THR A 119 -2.68 5.59 -2.41
C THR A 119 -3.29 6.04 -3.73
N TYR A 120 -3.77 5.07 -4.50
CA TYR A 120 -4.42 5.27 -5.79
C TYR A 120 -5.95 5.20 -5.72
N TYR A 121 -6.51 5.19 -4.50
CA TYR A 121 -7.95 5.03 -4.25
C TYR A 121 -8.84 6.00 -5.03
N TYR A 122 -8.38 7.25 -5.22
CA TYR A 122 -9.07 8.28 -6.01
C TYR A 122 -8.39 8.62 -7.35
N GLY A 123 -7.22 8.04 -7.63
CA GLY A 123 -6.37 8.42 -8.78
C GLY A 123 -6.82 7.81 -10.11
N VAL A 124 -7.60 6.73 -10.05
CA VAL A 124 -8.03 5.97 -11.23
C VAL A 124 -9.40 6.45 -11.72
N SER A 125 -9.46 6.95 -12.96
CA SER A 125 -10.71 7.42 -13.59
C SER A 125 -11.47 6.34 -14.40
N GLY A 126 -10.95 5.11 -14.45
CA GLY A 126 -11.50 4.00 -15.22
C GLY A 126 -11.58 2.69 -14.44
N THR A 127 -11.68 1.58 -15.18
CA THR A 127 -11.74 0.21 -14.62
C THR A 127 -10.39 -0.51 -14.65
N THR A 128 -9.34 0.17 -15.13
CA THR A 128 -7.98 -0.37 -15.17
C THR A 128 -7.30 0.00 -13.88
N GLY A 129 -6.86 -0.99 -13.10
CA GLY A 129 -6.09 -0.75 -11.89
C GLY A 129 -4.69 -0.20 -12.18
N VAL A 130 -3.91 -0.08 -11.11
CA VAL A 130 -2.58 0.51 -11.15
C VAL A 130 -1.49 -0.55 -11.21
N ILE A 131 -0.37 -0.21 -11.85
CA ILE A 131 0.85 -1.05 -11.86
C ILE A 131 1.96 -0.22 -11.24
N VAL A 132 2.29 -0.49 -9.98
CA VAL A 132 3.16 0.39 -9.18
C VAL A 132 4.23 -0.42 -8.48
N SER A 133 5.48 0.05 -8.56
CA SER A 133 6.63 -0.52 -7.89
C SER A 133 7.39 0.54 -7.09
N LEU A 134 7.56 0.33 -5.78
CA LEU A 134 8.42 1.17 -4.95
C LEU A 134 9.92 0.96 -5.22
N ALA A 135 10.29 -0.14 -5.88
CA ALA A 135 11.66 -0.37 -6.33
C ALA A 135 12.04 0.55 -7.51
N THR A 136 11.06 1.13 -8.20
CA THR A 136 11.26 2.04 -9.33
C THR A 136 11.15 3.50 -8.88
N THR A 137 12.28 4.20 -8.80
CA THR A 137 12.33 5.63 -8.44
C THR A 137 12.30 6.57 -9.65
N ALA A 138 12.38 6.01 -10.86
CA ALA A 138 12.14 6.76 -12.09
C ALA A 138 10.63 6.83 -12.39
N ALA A 139 10.26 7.66 -13.37
CA ALA A 139 8.91 7.69 -13.90
C ALA A 139 8.48 6.30 -14.37
N GLN A 140 7.33 5.83 -13.88
CA GLN A 140 6.76 4.52 -14.16
C GLN A 140 5.34 4.67 -14.69
N ALA A 141 4.99 3.89 -15.71
CA ALA A 141 3.64 3.87 -16.25
C ALA A 141 2.72 3.15 -15.28
N THR A 142 1.97 3.91 -14.47
CA THR A 142 1.12 3.39 -13.39
C THR A 142 -0.22 2.88 -13.89
N GLY A 143 -0.45 2.84 -15.20
CA GLY A 143 -1.66 2.31 -15.80
C GLY A 143 -2.84 3.26 -15.62
N GLY A 144 -3.76 2.90 -14.72
CA GLY A 144 -4.98 3.69 -14.44
C GLY A 144 -4.76 5.12 -13.95
N SER A 145 -3.52 5.49 -13.60
CA SER A 145 -3.15 6.78 -13.02
C SER A 145 -2.05 7.53 -13.79
N GLY A 146 -1.82 7.22 -15.07
CA GLY A 146 -0.83 7.95 -15.90
C GLY A 146 0.60 7.44 -15.74
N THR A 147 1.58 8.35 -15.76
CA THR A 147 3.00 8.05 -15.50
C THR A 147 3.47 8.80 -14.26
N ASP A 148 3.61 8.10 -13.14
CA ASP A 148 4.00 8.72 -11.88
C ASP A 148 5.48 8.51 -11.55
N THR A 149 6.06 9.42 -10.77
CA THR A 149 7.36 9.27 -10.12
C THR A 149 7.16 9.29 -8.61
N LEU A 150 7.58 8.24 -7.93
CA LEU A 150 7.45 8.10 -6.47
C LEU A 150 8.83 8.16 -5.83
N THR A 151 8.99 9.04 -4.83
CA THR A 151 10.21 9.12 -4.02
C THR A 151 9.87 9.16 -2.54
N SER A 152 10.74 8.60 -1.70
CA SER A 152 10.58 8.60 -0.24
C SER A 152 9.24 8.00 0.20
N ILE A 153 8.80 6.90 -0.44
CA ILE A 153 7.54 6.22 -0.13
C ILE A 153 7.84 4.80 0.39
N GLU A 154 7.23 4.46 1.53
CA GLU A 154 7.42 3.17 2.20
C GLU A 154 6.26 2.21 1.98
N HIS A 155 5.05 2.72 1.66
CA HIS A 155 3.83 1.91 1.59
C HIS A 155 2.99 2.25 0.37
N LEU A 156 2.28 1.25 -0.14
CA LEU A 156 1.35 1.40 -1.26
C LEU A 156 -0.05 0.93 -0.89
N ARG A 157 -1.03 1.68 -1.38
CA ARG A 157 -2.40 1.21 -1.49
C ARG A 157 -2.89 1.38 -2.92
N GLY A 158 -3.53 0.34 -3.43
CA GLY A 158 -4.14 0.27 -4.74
C GLY A 158 -5.34 1.19 -4.93
N SER A 159 -6.05 0.92 -6.00
CA SER A 159 -7.35 1.47 -6.37
C SER A 159 -8.48 0.56 -5.87
N ASN A 160 -9.65 0.56 -6.51
CA ASN A 160 -10.69 -0.46 -6.27
C ASN A 160 -10.85 -1.36 -7.52
N ASN A 161 -9.78 -1.51 -8.30
CA ASN A 161 -9.72 -2.32 -9.50
C ASN A 161 -8.55 -3.29 -9.37
N ALA A 162 -8.45 -4.27 -10.29
CA ALA A 162 -7.31 -5.19 -10.31
C ALA A 162 -5.96 -4.47 -10.48
N ASP A 163 -5.20 -4.41 -9.40
CA ASP A 163 -3.92 -3.73 -9.29
C ASP A 163 -2.73 -4.70 -9.29
N GLN A 164 -1.55 -4.18 -9.61
CA GLN A 164 -0.26 -4.86 -9.45
C GLN A 164 0.64 -3.98 -8.59
N LEU A 165 0.85 -4.38 -7.34
CA LEU A 165 1.59 -3.62 -6.34
C LEU A 165 2.88 -4.35 -5.99
N THR A 166 4.00 -3.66 -6.12
CA THR A 166 5.33 -4.19 -5.78
C THR A 166 6.04 -3.28 -4.79
N GLY A 167 6.54 -3.86 -3.71
CA GLY A 167 7.37 -3.16 -2.73
C GLY A 167 8.79 -2.88 -3.25
N ASN A 168 9.70 -2.65 -2.32
CA ASN A 168 11.12 -2.43 -2.56
C ASN A 168 11.95 -3.39 -1.69
N SER A 169 13.09 -2.93 -1.15
CA SER A 169 13.94 -3.75 -0.29
C SER A 169 13.76 -3.47 1.22
N ALA A 170 12.88 -2.54 1.56
CA ALA A 170 12.51 -2.22 2.93
C ALA A 170 11.23 -2.97 3.32
N ALA A 171 10.86 -2.94 4.60
CA ALA A 171 9.57 -3.46 5.02
C ALA A 171 8.44 -2.55 4.52
N ASN A 172 7.64 -3.06 3.59
CA ASN A 172 6.51 -2.37 3.00
C ASN A 172 5.18 -2.89 3.55
N ARG A 173 4.16 -2.05 3.43
CA ARG A 173 2.78 -2.45 3.61
C ARG A 173 2.06 -2.22 2.29
N LEU A 174 1.50 -3.28 1.72
CA LEU A 174 0.77 -3.25 0.45
C LEU A 174 -0.70 -3.60 0.70
N GLU A 175 -1.63 -2.82 0.14
CA GLU A 175 -3.07 -3.04 0.23
C GLU A 175 -3.70 -2.97 -1.15
N GLY A 176 -4.35 -4.06 -1.61
CA GLY A 176 -5.07 -4.09 -2.89
C GLY A 176 -6.42 -3.36 -2.83
N TYR A 177 -7.10 -3.43 -1.68
CA TYR A 177 -8.47 -2.97 -1.43
C TYR A 177 -9.55 -3.85 -2.07
N ALA A 178 -9.96 -3.56 -3.28
CA ALA A 178 -11.01 -4.30 -3.97
C ALA A 178 -10.56 -4.50 -5.41
N GLY A 179 -10.89 -5.64 -6.00
CA GLY A 179 -10.30 -6.03 -7.28
C GLY A 179 -9.61 -7.37 -7.13
N ASN A 180 -9.07 -7.87 -8.23
CA ASN A 180 -8.26 -9.08 -8.19
C ASN A 180 -6.80 -8.62 -8.28
N ASP A 181 -6.18 -8.44 -7.13
CA ASP A 181 -4.93 -7.72 -7.00
C ASP A 181 -3.74 -8.69 -6.99
N THR A 182 -2.61 -8.25 -7.53
CA THR A 182 -1.34 -8.97 -7.41
C THR A 182 -0.41 -8.17 -6.53
N LEU A 183 -0.02 -8.75 -5.39
CA LEU A 183 0.87 -8.12 -4.41
C LEU A 183 2.20 -8.88 -4.38
N ASN A 184 3.29 -8.14 -4.50
CA ASN A 184 4.65 -8.63 -4.32
C ASN A 184 5.38 -7.74 -3.32
N GLY A 185 5.74 -8.28 -2.15
CA GLY A 185 6.48 -7.53 -1.12
C GLY A 185 7.87 -7.07 -1.58
N GLY A 186 8.52 -7.86 -2.42
CA GLY A 186 9.90 -7.65 -2.80
C GLY A 186 10.85 -8.28 -1.79
N LEU A 187 11.83 -7.52 -1.31
CA LEU A 187 12.70 -7.94 -0.20
C LEU A 187 12.27 -7.18 1.05
N GLY A 188 12.28 -7.82 2.21
CA GLY A 188 11.89 -7.15 3.45
C GLY A 188 10.86 -7.97 4.19
N ASN A 189 10.53 -7.61 5.43
CA ASN A 189 9.42 -8.28 6.10
C ASN A 189 8.16 -7.48 5.82
N ASP A 190 7.41 -7.91 4.82
CA ASP A 190 6.30 -7.12 4.29
C ASP A 190 4.97 -7.48 4.95
N THR A 191 4.03 -6.55 4.92
CA THR A 191 2.63 -6.79 5.30
C THR A 191 1.78 -6.67 4.05
N LEU A 192 1.18 -7.78 3.63
CA LEU A 192 0.43 -7.91 2.40
C LEU A 192 -1.05 -8.12 2.74
N ILE A 193 -1.91 -7.26 2.20
CA ILE A 193 -3.36 -7.25 2.41
C ILE A 193 -4.02 -7.23 1.04
N GLY A 194 -4.61 -8.35 0.64
CA GLY A 194 -5.28 -8.47 -0.66
C GLY A 194 -6.51 -7.57 -0.70
N GLY A 195 -7.38 -7.73 0.30
CA GLY A 195 -8.66 -7.07 0.39
C GLY A 195 -9.79 -7.95 -0.15
N ALA A 196 -10.65 -7.37 -0.97
CA ALA A 196 -11.82 -8.03 -1.51
C ALA A 196 -11.62 -8.40 -2.99
N GLY A 197 -11.68 -9.69 -3.28
CA GLY A 197 -11.63 -10.20 -4.64
C GLY A 197 -10.88 -11.52 -4.65
N SER A 198 -10.31 -11.87 -5.81
CA SER A 198 -9.42 -13.03 -5.92
C SER A 198 -7.99 -12.53 -6.09
N ASP A 199 -7.26 -12.49 -4.98
CA ASP A 199 -5.95 -11.87 -4.94
C ASP A 199 -4.82 -12.88 -5.14
N THR A 200 -3.67 -12.39 -5.59
CA THR A 200 -2.45 -13.18 -5.82
C THR A 200 -1.31 -12.58 -5.03
N ILE A 201 -0.77 -13.35 -4.09
CA ILE A 201 0.43 -12.97 -3.33
C ILE A 201 1.63 -13.66 -3.97
N ARG A 202 2.51 -12.88 -4.63
CA ARG A 202 3.66 -13.40 -5.38
C ARG A 202 4.94 -13.36 -4.55
N PHE A 203 5.67 -14.48 -4.58
CA PHE A 203 7.01 -14.63 -4.04
C PHE A 203 7.99 -14.95 -5.17
N ASP A 204 8.81 -13.96 -5.54
CA ASP A 204 9.83 -14.03 -6.61
C ASP A 204 11.23 -13.54 -6.17
N THR A 205 11.42 -13.34 -4.86
CA THR A 205 12.70 -12.92 -4.28
C THR A 205 13.35 -14.02 -3.46
N LEU A 206 14.68 -13.92 -3.27
CA LEU A 206 15.43 -14.95 -2.54
C LEU A 206 14.94 -15.08 -1.09
N LEU A 207 14.67 -16.32 -0.68
CA LEU A 207 14.23 -16.64 0.68
C LEU A 207 15.34 -16.42 1.70
N ASN A 208 14.98 -15.98 2.91
CA ASN A 208 15.91 -15.87 4.02
C ASN A 208 15.20 -16.26 5.33
N ALA A 209 15.85 -17.10 6.14
CA ALA A 209 15.22 -17.59 7.38
C ALA A 209 15.15 -16.54 8.49
N LEU A 210 15.87 -15.42 8.38
CA LEU A 210 16.00 -14.37 9.41
C LEU A 210 15.35 -13.03 9.02
N SER A 211 15.10 -12.83 7.73
CA SER A 211 14.48 -11.64 7.11
C SER A 211 13.73 -12.09 5.86
N ASN A 212 12.99 -11.24 5.16
CA ASN A 212 12.17 -11.68 4.02
C ASN A 212 11.08 -12.69 4.42
N ARG A 213 10.46 -12.44 5.59
CA ARG A 213 9.32 -13.21 6.08
C ARG A 213 8.09 -12.32 6.10
N ASP A 214 7.22 -12.54 5.14
CA ASP A 214 6.06 -11.69 4.95
C ASP A 214 4.89 -12.12 5.83
N THR A 215 3.98 -11.18 6.07
CA THR A 215 2.71 -11.40 6.75
C THR A 215 1.58 -11.16 5.77
N ILE A 216 0.86 -12.21 5.41
CA ILE A 216 -0.37 -12.14 4.63
C ILE A 216 -1.53 -12.03 5.62
N SER A 217 -2.18 -10.88 5.67
CA SER A 217 -3.02 -10.52 6.82
C SER A 217 -4.47 -11.00 6.71
N ASP A 218 -5.00 -11.14 5.49
CA ASP A 218 -6.43 -11.33 5.24
C ASP A 218 -6.77 -12.43 4.22
N PHE A 219 -5.83 -13.33 3.95
CA PHE A 219 -5.97 -14.40 2.95
C PHE A 219 -7.31 -15.16 3.04
N ASP A 220 -8.11 -15.08 1.98
CA ASP A 220 -9.34 -15.85 1.78
C ASP A 220 -9.04 -17.14 1.02
N VAL A 221 -9.09 -18.28 1.73
CA VAL A 221 -8.86 -19.62 1.18
C VAL A 221 -9.78 -20.00 0.01
N ALA A 222 -10.92 -19.31 -0.17
CA ALA A 222 -11.84 -19.59 -1.25
C ALA A 222 -11.56 -18.78 -2.52
N ALA A 223 -10.79 -17.69 -2.42
CA ALA A 223 -10.65 -16.70 -3.48
C ALA A 223 -9.19 -16.41 -3.84
N ASP A 224 -8.29 -16.41 -2.86
CA ASP A 224 -6.91 -15.95 -3.01
C ASP A 224 -5.96 -17.09 -3.40
N SER A 225 -4.79 -16.70 -3.90
CA SER A 225 -3.73 -17.61 -4.29
C SER A 225 -2.36 -17.09 -3.90
N ILE A 226 -1.43 -18.02 -3.69
CA ILE A 226 -0.02 -17.75 -3.45
C ILE A 226 0.76 -18.20 -4.69
N GLU A 227 1.41 -17.26 -5.35
CA GLU A 227 2.26 -17.51 -6.51
C GLU A 227 3.72 -17.69 -6.08
N LEU A 228 4.35 -18.79 -6.51
CA LEU A 228 5.70 -19.20 -6.17
C LEU A 228 6.54 -19.28 -7.44
N GLU A 229 7.52 -18.38 -7.60
CA GLU A 229 8.40 -18.42 -8.78
C GLU A 229 9.39 -19.58 -8.69
N ASN A 230 9.39 -20.47 -9.69
CA ASN A 230 10.25 -21.67 -9.70
C ASN A 230 11.74 -21.36 -9.63
N ALA A 231 12.18 -20.15 -10.05
CA ALA A 231 13.56 -19.72 -9.95
C ALA A 231 14.02 -19.63 -8.48
N ILE A 232 13.10 -19.33 -7.57
CA ILE A 232 13.31 -19.26 -6.13
C ILE A 232 12.98 -20.61 -5.49
N PHE A 233 11.80 -21.16 -5.80
CA PHE A 233 11.31 -22.43 -5.28
C PHE A 233 11.75 -23.60 -6.17
N SER A 234 13.07 -23.72 -6.38
CA SER A 234 13.70 -24.56 -7.42
C SER A 234 13.38 -26.06 -7.43
N SER A 235 12.85 -26.62 -6.34
CA SER A 235 12.40 -28.02 -6.29
C SER A 235 10.99 -28.19 -6.89
N LEU A 236 10.24 -27.09 -7.08
CA LEU A 236 8.94 -27.03 -7.74
C LEU A 236 9.10 -26.92 -9.27
N SER A 237 9.40 -28.04 -9.93
CA SER A 237 9.75 -28.05 -11.37
C SER A 237 8.58 -27.95 -12.36
N SER A 238 7.33 -28.12 -11.91
CA SER A 238 6.14 -28.05 -12.76
C SER A 238 5.35 -26.77 -12.52
N THR A 239 5.18 -25.97 -13.58
CA THR A 239 4.32 -24.77 -13.55
C THR A 239 2.84 -25.13 -13.48
N GLY A 240 2.03 -24.23 -12.90
CA GLY A 240 0.60 -24.44 -12.67
C GLY A 240 0.30 -24.72 -11.21
N THR A 241 -0.89 -25.25 -10.92
CA THR A 241 -1.29 -25.60 -9.55
C THR A 241 -0.28 -26.54 -8.90
N LEU A 242 0.09 -26.27 -7.65
CA LEU A 242 1.03 -27.10 -6.90
C LEU A 242 0.57 -28.57 -6.86
N ALA A 243 1.51 -29.49 -7.07
CA ALA A 243 1.21 -30.91 -7.02
C ALA A 243 0.69 -31.30 -5.61
N ALA A 244 -0.35 -32.11 -5.54
CA ALA A 244 -0.97 -32.48 -4.26
C ALA A 244 -0.01 -33.16 -3.28
N GLY A 245 0.99 -33.89 -3.78
CA GLY A 245 2.06 -34.49 -2.97
C GLY A 245 3.17 -33.53 -2.54
N SER A 246 3.07 -32.25 -2.91
CA SER A 246 4.07 -31.23 -2.57
C SER A 246 3.63 -30.23 -1.52
N PHE A 247 2.44 -30.45 -0.95
CA PHE A 247 1.89 -29.62 0.10
C PHE A 247 1.54 -30.46 1.34
N ARG A 248 1.95 -29.99 2.52
CA ARG A 248 1.51 -30.55 3.79
C ARG A 248 1.07 -29.48 4.76
N SER A 249 -0.01 -29.77 5.49
CA SER A 249 -0.46 -28.92 6.59
C SER A 249 -0.78 -29.74 7.85
N ALA A 250 -0.22 -29.31 8.99
CA ALA A 250 -0.48 -29.84 10.32
C ALA A 250 0.12 -28.94 11.40
N ALA A 251 -0.30 -29.09 12.65
CA ALA A 251 0.34 -28.41 13.78
C ALA A 251 1.81 -28.84 13.91
N GLY A 252 2.74 -27.88 13.88
CA GLY A 252 4.19 -28.17 13.92
C GLY A 252 4.66 -29.09 12.78
N VAL A 253 4.07 -28.93 11.59
CA VAL A 253 4.36 -29.76 10.41
C VAL A 253 5.86 -29.82 10.11
N SER A 254 6.31 -30.98 9.65
CA SER A 254 7.65 -31.19 9.08
C SER A 254 7.51 -32.12 7.89
N ALA A 255 8.40 -31.98 6.91
CA ALA A 255 8.50 -32.88 5.76
C ALA A 255 8.66 -34.36 6.18
N VAL A 256 8.06 -35.28 5.43
CA VAL A 256 8.03 -36.72 5.72
C VAL A 256 8.53 -37.55 4.54
N ASP A 257 8.28 -37.13 3.30
CA ASP A 257 8.79 -37.79 2.09
C ASP A 257 9.48 -36.80 1.15
N ALA A 258 10.16 -37.27 0.09
CA ALA A 258 11.00 -36.41 -0.75
C ALA A 258 10.25 -35.35 -1.59
N ASN A 259 8.93 -35.26 -1.50
CA ASN A 259 8.13 -34.34 -2.29
C ASN A 259 7.53 -33.21 -1.47
N ASP A 260 7.63 -33.22 -0.13
CA ASP A 260 6.97 -32.26 0.77
C ASP A 260 7.63 -30.87 0.78
N PHE A 261 7.49 -30.13 -0.31
CA PHE A 261 8.21 -28.87 -0.52
C PHE A 261 7.56 -27.66 0.17
N ILE A 262 6.24 -27.60 0.27
CA ILE A 262 5.51 -26.50 0.92
C ILE A 262 4.83 -27.02 2.18
N LEU A 263 5.18 -26.42 3.32
CA LEU A 263 4.70 -26.82 4.64
C LEU A 263 3.93 -25.66 5.28
N TYR A 264 2.70 -25.91 5.73
CA TYR A 264 1.88 -24.95 6.45
C TYR A 264 1.54 -25.42 7.87
N ASP A 265 2.05 -24.70 8.88
CA ASP A 265 1.65 -24.93 10.26
C ASP A 265 0.32 -24.22 10.54
N ASN A 266 -0.77 -24.98 10.60
CA ASN A 266 -2.11 -24.42 10.79
C ASN A 266 -2.39 -23.88 12.20
N VAL A 267 -1.46 -24.05 13.16
CA VAL A 267 -1.57 -23.45 14.49
C VAL A 267 -0.82 -22.13 14.56
N SER A 268 0.41 -22.07 14.05
CA SER A 268 1.21 -20.84 14.06
C SER A 268 0.94 -19.92 12.86
N GLY A 269 0.37 -20.45 11.79
CA GLY A 269 0.16 -19.74 10.52
C GLY A 269 1.40 -19.69 9.62
N ALA A 270 2.51 -20.34 10.01
CA ALA A 270 3.77 -20.25 9.28
C ALA A 270 3.77 -21.07 7.98
N LEU A 271 4.24 -20.47 6.88
CA LEU A 271 4.56 -21.13 5.62
C LEU A 271 6.06 -21.30 5.46
N HIS A 272 6.46 -22.53 5.15
CA HIS A 272 7.85 -22.90 4.94
C HIS A 272 8.05 -23.55 3.58
N TYR A 273 9.22 -23.31 3.01
CA TYR A 273 9.73 -24.04 1.86
C TYR A 273 10.84 -24.99 2.33
N ASP A 274 10.70 -26.27 2.04
CA ASP A 274 11.69 -27.31 2.32
C ASP A 274 12.30 -27.82 1.02
N ALA A 275 13.53 -27.39 0.71
CA ALA A 275 14.09 -27.58 -0.63
C ALA A 275 14.44 -29.04 -0.96
N ASP A 276 14.81 -29.85 0.02
CA ASP A 276 15.11 -31.27 -0.19
C ASP A 276 13.86 -32.16 -0.11
N GLY A 277 12.73 -31.57 0.28
CA GLY A 277 11.42 -32.18 0.42
C GLY A 277 11.32 -33.18 1.56
N ASN A 278 12.41 -33.85 1.97
CA ASN A 278 12.44 -34.85 3.03
C ASN A 278 13.07 -34.21 4.26
N GLY A 279 12.48 -34.32 5.46
CA GLY A 279 12.86 -33.54 6.66
C GLY A 279 14.31 -33.63 7.20
N ALA A 280 15.26 -34.13 6.41
CA ALA A 280 16.70 -33.99 6.53
C ALA A 280 17.24 -32.63 6.01
N GLY A 281 16.53 -31.53 6.26
CA GLY A 281 16.91 -30.17 5.88
C GLY A 281 16.33 -29.14 6.85
N LEU A 282 16.77 -27.88 6.76
CA LEU A 282 16.10 -26.77 7.46
C LEU A 282 15.14 -26.10 6.49
N ALA A 283 13.84 -26.32 6.68
CA ALA A 283 12.80 -25.60 5.96
C ALA A 283 12.87 -24.10 6.29
N VAL A 284 12.80 -23.26 5.26
CA VAL A 284 12.89 -21.79 5.38
C VAL A 284 11.48 -21.23 5.47
N GLN A 285 11.15 -20.56 6.57
CA GLN A 285 9.91 -19.80 6.66
C GLN A 285 10.00 -18.58 5.73
N PHE A 286 9.01 -18.39 4.87
CA PHE A 286 8.96 -17.25 3.94
C PHE A 286 7.72 -16.39 4.14
N ALA A 287 6.66 -16.93 4.75
CA ALA A 287 5.45 -16.16 5.03
C ALA A 287 4.74 -16.64 6.31
N SER A 288 3.82 -15.82 6.78
CA SER A 288 2.87 -16.14 7.84
C SER A 288 1.48 -15.69 7.42
N LEU A 289 0.47 -16.50 7.73
CA LEU A 289 -0.95 -16.20 7.56
C LEU A 289 -1.67 -16.21 8.90
N SER A 290 -2.94 -15.82 8.90
CA SER A 290 -3.84 -16.10 10.02
C SER A 290 -3.83 -17.60 10.37
N SER A 291 -3.93 -17.91 11.66
CA SER A 291 -3.95 -19.31 12.12
C SER A 291 -5.29 -19.98 11.83
N GLY A 292 -5.27 -21.30 11.64
CA GLY A 292 -6.46 -22.10 11.43
C GLY A 292 -7.02 -22.12 10.00
N LEU A 293 -6.32 -21.54 9.02
CA LEU A 293 -6.74 -21.63 7.63
C LEU A 293 -6.66 -23.08 7.12
N ALA A 294 -7.59 -23.45 6.25
CA ALA A 294 -7.67 -24.80 5.68
C ALA A 294 -7.01 -24.84 4.28
N LEU A 295 -5.72 -24.49 4.22
CA LEU A 295 -4.99 -24.46 2.96
C LEU A 295 -4.86 -25.84 2.32
N THR A 296 -4.83 -25.87 0.99
CA THR A 296 -4.61 -27.03 0.14
C THR A 296 -3.59 -26.69 -0.95
N SER A 297 -3.14 -27.70 -1.71
CA SER A 297 -2.27 -27.46 -2.87
C SER A 297 -2.93 -26.62 -3.96
N ALA A 298 -4.26 -26.46 -3.95
CA ALA A 298 -4.98 -25.63 -4.92
C ALA A 298 -4.76 -24.12 -4.71
N ASP A 299 -4.36 -23.72 -3.50
CA ASP A 299 -4.15 -22.32 -3.14
C ASP A 299 -2.77 -21.80 -3.60
N PHE A 300 -1.95 -22.69 -4.20
CA PHE A 300 -0.60 -22.38 -4.64
C PHE A 300 -0.46 -22.55 -6.15
N LEU A 301 0.11 -21.54 -6.80
CA LEU A 301 0.46 -21.51 -8.21
C LEU A 301 1.98 -21.44 -8.35
N VAL A 302 2.57 -22.33 -9.15
CA VAL A 302 4.00 -22.30 -9.50
C VAL A 302 4.16 -21.66 -10.87
N THR A 303 4.99 -20.63 -10.99
CA THR A 303 5.29 -19.92 -12.24
C THR A 303 6.72 -20.11 -12.68
#